data_AF-A0A9D4M383-F1
#
_entry.id   AF-A0A9D4M383-F1
#
_cell.length_a   1.000
_cell.length_b   1.000
_cell.length_c   1.000
_cell.angle_alpha   90.00
_cell.angle_beta   90.00
_cell.angle_gamma   90.00
#
_symmetry.space_group_name_H-M   'P 1'
#
loop_
_entity.id
_entity.type
_entity.pdbx_description
1 polymer ?
#
loop_
_entity_poly.entity_id
_entity_poly.type
_entity_poly.pdbx_seq_one_letter_code
_entity_poly.pdbx_strand_id
1 'polypeptide(L)'
;MGLGSALCFVAFIAIVLMEVAGHPGFRDLFPNGHVVPDPCSGIPGDTWHRVGHLIKRKEDDVAKKQYNNFGKDFLEKKNRVGMGAEEIWPDLCKLDSDGDGRTNGVELGDPNCLWYFGEPSPANMTIYHPGIPENANGTLTEQTRSSFCNLPLVTNATSTTTAATP
;
A
#
# COMPACT_ATOMS: atom_id res chain seq x y z
N MET A 1 -14.43 3.70 -53.47
CA MET A 1 -14.29 3.46 -52.01
C MET A 1 -13.11 4.28 -51.54
N GLY A 2 -13.41 5.48 -51.03
CA GLY A 2 -12.48 6.60 -51.01
C GLY A 2 -11.51 6.60 -49.84
N LEU A 3 -10.35 7.21 -50.06
CA LEU A 3 -9.25 7.41 -49.13
C LEU A 3 -9.69 7.89 -47.72
N GLY A 4 -10.81 8.63 -47.62
CA GLY A 4 -11.39 9.07 -46.35
C GLY A 4 -11.94 7.96 -45.45
N SER A 5 -12.41 6.84 -46.01
CA SER A 5 -12.90 5.69 -45.23
C SER A 5 -11.74 4.92 -44.56
N ALA A 6 -10.58 4.85 -45.21
CA ALA A 6 -9.39 4.22 -44.64
C ALA A 6 -8.78 5.08 -43.52
N LEU A 7 -8.76 6.41 -43.67
CA LEU A 7 -8.31 7.34 -42.64
C LEU A 7 -9.16 7.28 -41.36
N CYS A 8 -10.49 7.20 -41.48
CA CYS A 8 -11.37 7.02 -40.32
C CYS A 8 -11.16 5.66 -39.62
N PHE A 9 -10.93 4.59 -40.38
CA PHE A 9 -10.64 3.26 -39.81
C PHE A 9 -9.32 3.23 -39.03
N VAL A 10 -8.27 3.85 -39.57
CA VAL A 10 -6.96 3.95 -38.91
C VAL A 10 -7.04 4.81 -37.64
N ALA A 11 -7.77 5.94 -37.68
CA ALA A 11 -7.99 6.78 -36.51
C ALA A 11 -8.79 6.05 -35.41
N PHE A 12 -9.81 5.26 -35.80
CA PHE A 12 -10.59 4.47 -34.85
C PHE A 12 -9.76 3.38 -34.18
N ILE A 13 -8.91 2.66 -34.93
CA ILE A 13 -7.97 1.68 -34.38
C ILE A 13 -6.97 2.34 -33.42
N ALA A 14 -6.44 3.52 -33.75
CA ALA A 14 -5.52 4.24 -32.87
C ALA A 14 -6.16 4.68 -31.54
N ILE A 15 -7.43 5.11 -31.56
CA ILE A 15 -8.19 5.47 -30.35
C ILE A 15 -8.43 4.23 -29.48
N VAL A 16 -8.86 3.11 -30.07
CA VAL A 16 -9.10 1.86 -29.33
C VAL A 16 -7.80 1.31 -28.72
N LEU A 17 -6.65 1.45 -29.38
CA LEU A 17 -5.36 1.00 -28.85
C LEU A 17 -4.88 1.81 -27.63
N MET A 18 -5.21 3.11 -27.54
CA MET A 18 -4.86 3.95 -26.40
C MET A 18 -5.69 3.59 -25.15
N GLU A 19 -6.86 2.98 -25.31
CA GLU A 19 -7.74 2.56 -24.21
C GLU A 19 -7.36 1.20 -23.59
N VAL A 20 -6.44 0.44 -24.19
CA VAL A 20 -5.97 -0.85 -23.67
C VAL A 20 -4.82 -0.70 -22.66
N ALA A 21 -4.34 0.52 -22.40
CA ALA A 21 -3.36 0.77 -21.36
C ALA A 21 -3.95 0.43 -19.98
N GLY A 22 -3.46 -0.67 -19.38
CA GLY A 22 -3.84 -1.07 -18.03
C GLY A 22 -3.43 0.01 -17.02
N HIS A 23 -4.31 0.34 -16.09
CA HIS A 23 -3.97 1.26 -15.01
C HIS A 23 -3.05 0.51 -14.02
N PRO A 24 -1.98 1.16 -13.52
CA PRO A 24 -1.12 0.54 -12.52
C PRO A 24 -1.93 0.15 -11.29
N GLY A 25 -1.63 -1.02 -10.73
CA GLY A 25 -2.15 -1.43 -9.44
C GLY A 25 -1.54 -0.57 -8.34
N PHE A 26 -2.23 -0.48 -7.20
CA PHE A 26 -1.75 0.29 -6.04
C PHE A 26 -0.30 -0.06 -5.64
N ARG A 27 0.06 -1.35 -5.70
CA ARG A 27 1.40 -1.87 -5.36
C ARG A 27 2.48 -1.49 -6.37
N ASP A 28 2.10 -1.00 -7.55
CA ASP A 28 3.03 -0.54 -8.60
C ASP A 28 3.44 0.93 -8.39
N LEU A 29 2.80 1.64 -7.46
CA LEU A 29 2.99 3.07 -7.23
C LEU A 29 4.11 3.39 -6.23
N PHE A 30 4.81 2.36 -5.75
CA PHE A 30 5.90 2.47 -4.79
C PHE A 30 6.85 1.26 -4.93
N PRO A 31 8.15 1.41 -4.58
CA PRO A 31 9.11 0.34 -4.70
C PRO A 31 8.74 -0.84 -3.80
N ASN A 32 9.09 -2.05 -4.23
CA ASN A 32 8.91 -3.29 -3.48
C ASN A 32 7.46 -3.58 -3.03
N GLY A 33 6.45 -2.90 -3.58
CA GLY A 33 5.05 -3.07 -3.17
C GLY A 33 4.50 -4.48 -3.36
N HIS A 34 5.11 -5.27 -4.25
CA HIS A 34 4.74 -6.67 -4.50
C HIS A 34 5.31 -7.69 -3.52
N VAL A 35 6.28 -7.29 -2.70
CA VAL A 35 7.02 -8.17 -1.79
C VAL A 35 6.98 -7.72 -0.34
N VAL A 36 6.12 -6.74 -0.01
CA VAL A 36 5.89 -6.29 1.38
C VAL A 36 5.54 -7.49 2.26
N PRO A 37 6.30 -7.77 3.34
CA PRO A 37 6.09 -8.95 4.18
C PRO A 37 4.75 -8.88 4.91
N ASP A 38 4.16 -10.05 5.20
CA ASP A 38 3.03 -10.17 6.14
C ASP A 38 3.55 -10.49 7.56
N PRO A 39 3.70 -9.49 8.46
CA PRO A 39 4.21 -9.71 9.82
C PRO A 39 3.22 -10.48 10.72
N CYS A 40 1.99 -10.71 10.24
CA CYS A 40 0.94 -11.42 10.93
C CYS A 40 0.81 -12.90 10.51
N SER A 41 1.48 -13.33 9.44
CA SER A 41 1.38 -14.69 8.91
C SER A 41 2.13 -15.73 9.77
N GLY A 42 3.26 -15.32 10.38
CA GLY A 42 4.22 -16.24 10.98
C GLY A 42 4.94 -17.14 9.96
N ILE A 43 4.72 -16.93 8.66
CA ILE A 43 5.29 -17.72 7.56
C ILE A 43 6.36 -16.86 6.87
N PRO A 44 7.62 -17.31 6.85
CA PRO A 44 8.68 -16.60 6.12
C PRO A 44 8.35 -16.47 4.63
N GLY A 45 8.39 -15.25 4.11
CA GLY A 45 8.14 -14.95 2.70
C GLY A 45 6.67 -14.79 2.30
N ASP A 46 5.72 -14.90 3.24
CA ASP A 46 4.34 -14.50 2.96
C ASP A 46 4.24 -12.97 2.83
N THR A 47 3.33 -12.50 1.97
CA THR A 47 3.28 -11.08 1.58
C THR A 47 1.91 -10.46 1.82
N TRP A 48 1.91 -9.17 2.18
CA TRP A 48 0.68 -8.41 2.36
C TRP A 48 0.19 -7.87 1.01
N HIS A 49 -0.69 -8.62 0.34
CA HIS A 49 -1.15 -8.29 -1.01
C HIS A 49 -1.90 -6.95 -1.12
N ARG A 50 -2.46 -6.45 -0.02
CA ARG A 50 -3.25 -5.22 0.00
C ARG A 50 -2.61 -4.17 0.91
N VAL A 51 -1.33 -3.84 0.67
CA VAL A 51 -0.44 -3.02 1.52
C VAL A 51 -1.09 -1.80 2.18
N GLY A 52 -2.00 -1.09 1.49
CA GLY A 52 -2.69 0.08 2.04
C GLY A 52 -3.94 -0.22 2.90
N HIS A 53 -4.25 -1.49 3.16
CA HIS A 53 -5.48 -1.92 3.81
C HIS A 53 -5.24 -2.79 5.03
N LEU A 54 -6.19 -2.79 5.95
CA LEU A 54 -6.21 -3.68 7.12
C LEU A 54 -6.54 -5.14 6.74
N ILE A 55 -7.37 -5.35 5.72
CA ILE A 55 -7.64 -6.71 5.20
C ILE A 55 -6.56 -7.15 4.20
N LYS A 56 -6.03 -8.35 4.42
CA LYS A 56 -4.86 -8.91 3.71
C LYS A 56 -5.21 -9.44 2.34
N ARG A 57 -6.36 -10.11 2.20
CA ARG A 57 -6.81 -10.77 0.97
C ARG A 57 -8.27 -10.43 0.64
N LYS A 58 -8.70 -10.80 -0.56
CA LYS A 58 -10.05 -10.49 -1.08
C LYS A 58 -11.11 -11.39 -0.44
N GLU A 59 -10.72 -12.59 0.01
CA GLU A 59 -11.58 -13.57 0.67
C GLU A 59 -11.91 -13.21 2.14
N ASP A 60 -11.29 -12.17 2.70
CA ASP A 60 -11.59 -11.71 4.05
C ASP A 60 -12.89 -10.86 4.01
N ASP A 61 -14.02 -11.47 4.37
CA ASP A 61 -15.41 -10.97 4.24
C ASP A 61 -15.77 -9.72 5.10
N VAL A 62 -15.02 -8.62 4.98
CA VAL A 62 -15.39 -7.34 5.60
C VAL A 62 -15.48 -6.24 4.53
N ALA A 63 -16.72 -5.98 4.11
CA ALA A 63 -17.11 -5.04 3.06
C ALA A 63 -16.91 -3.55 3.39
N LYS A 64 -15.81 -3.14 4.01
CA LYS A 64 -15.47 -1.72 4.19
C LYS A 64 -14.00 -1.47 3.84
N LYS A 65 -13.77 -0.42 3.04
CA LYS A 65 -12.46 0.17 2.75
C LYS A 65 -11.75 0.60 4.05
N GLN A 66 -11.24 -0.37 4.80
CA GLN A 66 -10.44 -0.11 5.98
C GLN A 66 -8.99 -0.01 5.53
N TYR A 67 -8.51 1.23 5.48
CA TYR A 67 -7.11 1.53 5.20
C TYR A 67 -6.31 1.52 6.49
N ASN A 68 -5.08 0.99 6.43
CA ASN A 68 -4.08 1.35 7.42
C ASN A 68 -3.63 2.79 7.18
N ASN A 69 -2.73 3.30 8.02
CA ASN A 69 -2.32 4.69 7.92
C ASN A 69 -1.56 4.98 6.62
N PHE A 70 -0.74 4.04 6.12
CA PHE A 70 -0.11 4.16 4.79
C PHE A 70 -1.11 4.41 3.67
N GLY A 71 -2.19 3.61 3.63
CA GLY A 71 -3.25 3.79 2.64
C GLY A 71 -4.01 5.11 2.80
N LYS A 72 -4.19 5.59 4.04
CA LYS A 72 -4.82 6.91 4.29
C LYS A 72 -3.91 8.04 3.82
N ASP A 73 -2.63 7.99 4.13
CA ASP A 73 -1.65 8.99 3.72
C ASP A 73 -1.52 9.04 2.19
N PHE A 74 -1.48 7.87 1.54
CA PHE A 74 -1.54 7.80 0.08
C PHE A 74 -2.78 8.51 -0.46
N LEU A 75 -3.97 8.23 0.08
CA LEU A 75 -5.22 8.86 -0.37
C LEU A 75 -5.23 10.37 -0.12
N GLU A 76 -4.69 10.81 1.01
CA GLU A 76 -4.54 12.24 1.32
C GLU A 76 -3.65 12.93 0.28
N LYS A 77 -2.49 12.34 -0.07
CA LYS A 77 -1.60 12.88 -1.11
C LYS A 77 -2.26 12.84 -2.49
N LYS A 78 -2.94 11.76 -2.83
CA LYS A 78 -3.66 11.61 -4.11
C LYS A 78 -4.74 12.67 -4.32
N ASN A 79 -5.40 13.10 -3.26
CA ASN A 79 -6.47 14.09 -3.34
C ASN A 79 -5.94 15.54 -3.52
N ARG A 80 -4.62 15.75 -3.61
CA ARG A 80 -4.03 17.04 -3.98
C ARG A 80 -4.30 17.30 -5.46
N VAL A 81 -4.89 18.46 -5.76
CA VAL A 81 -5.32 18.83 -7.13
C VAL A 81 -4.11 18.81 -8.08
N GLY A 82 -4.24 18.07 -9.18
CA GLY A 82 -3.30 18.10 -10.30
C GLY A 82 -2.14 17.10 -10.23
N MET A 83 -2.11 16.20 -9.25
CA MET A 83 -1.06 15.18 -9.11
C MET A 83 -1.57 13.79 -9.54
N GLY A 84 -0.84 13.12 -10.46
CA GLY A 84 -1.08 11.72 -10.80
C GLY A 84 -0.76 10.78 -9.63
N ALA A 85 -1.29 9.55 -9.66
CA ALA A 85 -1.01 8.58 -8.59
C ALA A 85 0.48 8.18 -8.55
N GLU A 86 1.11 8.25 -9.71
CA GLU A 86 2.52 7.97 -10.02
C GLU A 86 3.47 9.04 -9.45
N GLU A 87 2.95 10.23 -9.13
CA GLU A 87 3.73 11.37 -8.61
C GLU A 87 3.71 11.47 -7.08
N ILE A 88 2.95 10.61 -6.41
CA ILE A 88 2.74 10.66 -4.95
C ILE A 88 3.97 10.20 -4.17
N TRP A 89 4.74 9.25 -4.72
CA TRP A 89 5.79 8.55 -3.96
C TRP A 89 6.81 9.46 -3.28
N PRO A 90 7.38 10.50 -3.91
CA PRO A 90 8.37 11.37 -3.26
C PRO A 90 7.87 12.08 -1.99
N ASP A 91 6.57 12.32 -1.89
CA ASP A 91 5.93 12.90 -0.71
C ASP A 91 5.53 11.83 0.31
N LEU A 92 4.99 10.70 -0.15
CA LEU A 92 4.59 9.59 0.71
C LEU A 92 5.79 8.89 1.37
N CYS A 93 6.90 8.73 0.63
CA CYS A 93 8.13 8.08 1.07
C CYS A 93 8.73 8.69 2.34
N LYS A 94 8.54 10.00 2.55
CA LYS A 94 9.12 10.74 3.68
C LYS A 94 8.30 10.63 4.96
N LEU A 95 7.08 10.10 4.88
CA LEU A 95 6.22 9.92 6.04
C LEU A 95 6.61 8.65 6.79
N ASP A 96 6.41 8.66 8.10
CA ASP A 96 6.36 7.48 8.97
C ASP A 96 4.87 7.22 9.22
N SER A 97 4.25 6.44 8.33
CA SER A 97 2.80 6.32 8.29
C SER A 97 2.26 5.53 9.48
N ASP A 98 2.98 4.55 9.99
CA ASP A 98 2.55 3.72 11.11
C ASP A 98 3.14 4.12 12.47
N GLY A 99 4.14 4.98 12.50
CA GLY A 99 4.68 5.57 13.72
C GLY A 99 5.68 4.67 14.44
N ASP A 100 6.34 3.77 13.72
CA ASP A 100 7.35 2.87 14.29
C ASP A 100 8.76 3.50 14.37
N GLY A 101 8.92 4.71 13.83
CA GLY A 101 10.16 5.47 13.78
C GLY A 101 10.95 5.31 12.47
N ARG A 102 10.44 4.56 11.50
CA ARG A 102 11.00 4.45 10.14
C ARG A 102 10.10 5.20 9.16
N THR A 103 10.71 5.77 8.12
CA THR A 103 9.90 6.31 7.02
C THR A 103 9.49 5.19 6.07
N ASN A 104 8.37 5.40 5.37
CA ASN A 104 7.89 4.53 4.30
C ASN A 104 9.00 4.18 3.29
N GLY A 105 9.89 5.13 2.99
CA GLY A 105 11.06 4.91 2.14
C GLY A 105 12.06 3.92 2.73
N VAL A 106 12.40 4.04 4.01
CA VAL A 106 13.27 3.07 4.69
C VAL A 106 12.64 1.67 4.66
N GLU A 107 11.34 1.58 4.89
CA GLU A 107 10.62 0.31 4.96
C GLU A 107 10.43 -0.34 3.58
N LEU A 108 10.23 0.44 2.52
CA LEU A 108 10.04 -0.06 1.16
C LEU A 108 11.33 -0.09 0.33
N GLY A 109 12.49 0.16 0.95
CA GLY A 109 13.81 0.00 0.34
C GLY A 109 14.30 1.20 -0.48
N ASP A 110 13.67 2.36 -0.35
CA ASP A 110 14.07 3.64 -0.95
C ASP A 110 14.29 4.72 0.14
N PRO A 111 15.34 4.60 0.97
CA PRO A 111 15.56 5.48 2.11
C PRO A 111 15.83 6.95 1.74
N ASN A 112 16.23 7.20 0.48
CA ASN A 112 16.51 8.55 -0.02
C ASN A 112 15.34 9.15 -0.83
N CYS A 113 14.22 8.43 -0.97
CA CYS A 113 13.06 8.85 -1.74
C CYS A 113 13.39 9.23 -3.19
N LEU A 114 14.23 8.41 -3.84
CA LEU A 114 14.70 8.63 -5.21
C LEU A 114 14.01 7.75 -6.24
N TRP A 115 13.28 6.72 -5.81
CA TRP A 115 12.49 5.91 -6.71
C TRP A 115 11.39 6.76 -7.33
N TYR A 116 11.06 6.49 -8.58
CA TYR A 116 9.91 7.08 -9.26
C TYR A 116 9.19 6.02 -10.09
N PHE A 117 7.93 6.29 -10.38
CA PHE A 117 7.07 5.34 -11.07
C PHE A 117 7.68 4.85 -12.38
N GLY A 118 7.67 3.53 -12.57
CA GLY A 118 8.23 2.86 -13.74
C GLY A 118 9.68 2.38 -13.57
N GLU A 119 10.40 2.83 -12.54
CA GLU A 119 11.76 2.34 -12.27
C GLU A 119 11.75 0.96 -11.59
N PRO A 120 12.79 0.14 -11.84
CA PRO A 120 13.01 -1.07 -11.05
C PRO A 120 13.08 -0.74 -9.56
N SER A 121 12.46 -1.60 -8.74
CA SER A 121 12.59 -1.46 -7.28
C SER A 121 14.02 -1.74 -6.82
N PRO A 122 14.54 -1.01 -5.82
CA PRO A 122 15.82 -1.32 -5.20
C PRO A 122 15.85 -2.75 -4.67
N ALA A 123 16.90 -3.49 -5.02
CA ALA A 123 17.09 -4.89 -4.62
C ALA A 123 17.99 -5.02 -3.38
N ASN A 124 17.96 -6.20 -2.75
CA ASN A 124 18.79 -6.56 -1.57
C ASN A 124 18.60 -5.67 -0.34
N MET A 125 17.43 -5.05 -0.21
CA MET A 125 17.05 -4.29 0.97
C MET A 125 16.20 -5.16 1.90
N THR A 126 16.41 -5.03 3.21
CA THR A 126 15.43 -5.51 4.18
C THR A 126 14.24 -4.55 4.14
N ILE A 127 13.06 -5.11 3.88
CA ILE A 127 11.81 -4.35 3.79
C ILE A 127 10.88 -4.70 4.94
N TYR A 128 10.05 -3.74 5.34
CA TYR A 128 9.07 -3.83 6.43
C TYR A 128 7.69 -3.41 5.91
N HIS A 129 6.66 -3.58 6.72
CA HIS A 129 5.31 -3.20 6.34
C HIS A 129 5.03 -1.72 6.68
N PRO A 130 4.82 -0.81 5.70
CA PRO A 130 4.78 0.65 5.91
C PRO A 130 3.53 1.19 6.63
N GLY A 131 2.73 0.29 7.19
CA GLY A 131 1.38 0.56 7.69
C GLY A 131 1.02 -0.27 8.91
N ILE A 132 1.99 -1.00 9.47
CA ILE A 132 1.85 -1.87 10.64
C ILE A 132 3.11 -1.69 11.48
N PRO A 133 3.02 -1.09 12.68
CA PRO A 133 4.22 -0.74 13.44
C PRO A 133 5.05 -1.97 13.85
N GLU A 134 6.31 -2.03 13.42
CA GLU A 134 7.24 -3.13 13.72
C GLU A 134 8.40 -2.65 14.61
N ASN A 135 8.90 -3.51 15.51
CA ASN A 135 10.10 -3.16 16.27
C ASN A 135 11.37 -3.19 15.40
N ALA A 136 12.53 -2.91 16.02
CA ALA A 136 13.85 -2.92 15.35
C ALA A 136 14.14 -4.18 14.51
N ASN A 137 13.53 -5.32 14.86
CA ASN A 137 13.79 -6.63 14.28
C ASN A 137 12.69 -7.10 13.29
N GLY A 138 11.73 -6.24 12.94
CA GLY A 138 10.61 -6.63 12.07
C GLY A 138 9.62 -7.57 12.76
N THR A 139 9.40 -7.35 14.06
CA THR A 139 8.47 -8.16 14.85
C THR A 139 7.43 -7.28 15.54
N LEU A 140 6.21 -7.79 15.63
CA LEU A 140 5.08 -7.08 16.21
C LEU A 140 5.12 -7.12 17.74
N THR A 141 4.71 -6.03 18.38
CA THR A 141 4.33 -6.04 19.80
C THR A 141 3.02 -6.81 19.98
N GLU A 142 2.70 -7.26 21.20
CA GLU A 142 1.40 -7.88 21.47
C GLU A 142 0.22 -6.94 21.15
N GLN A 143 0.37 -5.65 21.44
CA GLN A 143 -0.64 -4.65 21.12
C GLN A 143 -0.82 -4.52 19.61
N THR A 144 0.27 -4.37 18.84
CA THR A 144 0.19 -4.28 17.38
C THR A 144 -0.44 -5.55 16.80
N ARG A 145 -0.02 -6.73 17.27
CA ARG A 145 -0.57 -8.00 16.81
C ARG A 145 -2.07 -8.10 17.04
N SER A 146 -2.55 -7.68 18.21
CA SER A 146 -3.97 -7.64 18.52
C SER A 146 -4.76 -6.67 17.63
N SER A 147 -4.15 -5.54 17.25
CA SER A 147 -4.84 -4.50 16.45
C SER A 147 -4.88 -4.79 14.95
N PHE A 148 -3.87 -5.47 14.41
CA PHE A 148 -3.71 -5.64 12.95
C PHE A 148 -3.83 -7.09 12.47
N CYS A 149 -3.37 -8.06 13.26
CA CYS A 149 -3.40 -9.47 12.85
C CYS A 149 -4.69 -10.17 13.26
N ASN A 150 -5.16 -9.84 14.46
CA ASN A 150 -6.38 -10.38 15.04
C ASN A 150 -7.51 -9.37 14.90
N LEU A 151 -7.69 -8.80 13.70
CA LEU A 151 -8.78 -7.86 13.43
C LEU A 151 -10.06 -8.48 13.99
N PRO A 152 -10.66 -7.89 15.04
CA PRO A 152 -11.91 -8.43 15.52
C PRO A 152 -12.90 -8.29 14.37
N LEU A 153 -13.48 -9.41 13.91
CA LEU A 153 -14.85 -9.39 13.40
C LEU A 153 -15.60 -8.50 14.37
N VAL A 154 -16.10 -7.35 13.93
CA VAL A 154 -16.61 -6.29 14.83
C VAL A 154 -17.57 -6.90 15.84
N THR A 155 -17.09 -7.20 17.04
CA THR A 155 -17.90 -7.51 18.21
C THR A 155 -17.36 -6.62 19.31
N ASN A 156 -18.06 -5.50 19.49
CA ASN A 156 -17.93 -4.49 20.55
C ASN A 156 -16.81 -4.77 21.56
N ALA A 157 -15.67 -4.10 21.39
CA ALA A 157 -14.68 -3.98 22.44
C ALA A 157 -15.23 -3.02 23.51
N THR A 158 -15.96 -3.57 24.48
CA THR A 158 -16.12 -2.94 25.79
C THR A 158 -14.77 -3.06 26.49
N SER A 159 -13.98 -2.00 26.43
CA SER A 159 -12.77 -1.86 27.23
C SER A 159 -13.14 -1.83 28.71
N THR A 160 -13.02 -2.96 29.40
CA THR A 160 -13.01 -3.00 30.86
C THR A 160 -11.59 -2.65 31.32
N THR A 161 -11.37 -1.39 31.63
CA THR A 161 -10.20 -0.95 32.41
C THR A 161 -10.38 -1.46 33.84
N THR A 162 -9.66 -2.50 34.22
CA THR A 162 -9.56 -2.92 35.62
C THR A 162 -8.74 -1.87 36.36
N ALA A 163 -9.40 -1.11 37.22
CA ALA A 163 -8.74 -0.21 38.16
C ALA A 163 -7.96 -1.04 39.19
N ALA A 164 -6.66 -0.77 39.30
CA ALA A 164 -5.85 -1.19 40.43
C ALA A 164 -6.11 -0.19 41.58
N THR A 165 -6.54 -0.71 42.73
CA THR A 165 -6.63 0.04 43.99
C THR A 165 -5.50 -0.45 44.90
N PRO A 166 -4.84 0.42 45.68
CA PRO A 166 -3.93 -0.02 46.76
C PRO A 166 -4.70 -0.66 47.92
#